data_AF-A0A0M2DRR9-F1
#
_entry.id   AF-A0A0M2DRR9-F1
#
_cell.length_a   1.000
_cell.length_b   1.000
_cell.length_c   1.000
_cell.angle_alpha   90.00
_cell.angle_beta   90.00
_cell.angle_gamma   90.00
#
_symmetry.space_group_name_H-M   'P 1'
#
loop_
_entity.id
_entity.type
_entity.pdbx_description
1 polymer ?
#
loop_
_entity_poly.entity_id
_entity_poly.type
_entity_poly.pdbx_seq_one_letter_code
_entity_poly.pdbx_strand_id
1 'polypeptide(L)'
;MQQSLTFNGIPVFSHPLAERVSHHWEVKKHPTKKRRRSWRPVRIEERTPVAYQTPMGIFMHPSLLEKLKRELGQHTIGATT
;
A
#
# COMPACT_ATOMS: atom_id res chain seq x y z
N MET A 1 -5.43 24.86 -2.34
CA MET A 1 -6.43 23.96 -2.95
C MET A 1 -5.72 22.69 -3.39
N GLN A 2 -6.03 21.54 -2.80
CA GLN A 2 -5.43 20.26 -3.21
C GLN A 2 -6.03 19.87 -4.57
N GLN A 3 -5.19 19.75 -5.60
CA GLN A 3 -5.61 19.27 -6.92
C GLN A 3 -6.17 17.85 -6.76
N SER A 4 -7.47 17.67 -7.00
CA SER A 4 -8.09 16.34 -7.01
C SER A 4 -7.66 15.61 -8.27
N LEU A 5 -6.79 14.61 -8.12
CA LEU A 5 -6.42 13.76 -9.24
C LEU A 5 -7.63 12.92 -9.63
N THR A 6 -8.07 12.98 -10.88
CA THR A 6 -9.19 12.17 -11.37
C THR A 6 -8.65 11.02 -12.21
N PHE A 7 -9.06 9.79 -11.90
CA PHE A 7 -8.75 8.61 -12.70
C PHE A 7 -10.02 8.17 -13.41
N ASN A 8 -10.05 8.22 -14.74
CA ASN A 8 -11.23 7.91 -15.56
C ASN A 8 -12.52 8.64 -15.12
N GLY A 9 -12.39 9.92 -14.74
CA GLY A 9 -13.52 10.74 -14.24
C GLY A 9 -13.92 10.48 -12.78
N ILE A 10 -13.28 9.53 -12.09
CA ILE A 10 -13.52 9.24 -10.67
C ILE A 10 -12.48 10.00 -9.83
N PRO A 11 -12.88 10.74 -8.78
CA PRO A 11 -11.94 11.43 -7.92
C PRO A 11 -11.09 10.43 -7.12
N VAL A 12 -9.77 10.68 -7.08
CA VAL A 12 -8.80 9.91 -6.30
C VAL A 12 -8.35 10.73 -5.10
N PHE A 13 -8.51 10.14 -3.92
CA PHE A 13 -8.13 10.73 -2.63
C PHE A 13 -6.93 10.00 -2.05
N SER A 14 -5.97 10.76 -1.54
CA SER A 14 -4.84 10.21 -0.77
C SER A 14 -5.33 9.81 0.62
N HIS A 15 -5.17 8.55 0.99
CA HIS A 15 -5.59 8.05 2.30
C HIS A 15 -4.54 7.10 2.91
N PRO A 16 -3.89 7.48 4.03
CA PRO A 16 -2.82 6.68 4.62
C PRO A 16 -3.31 5.36 5.23
N LEU A 17 -4.60 5.23 5.54
CA LEU A 17 -5.18 3.97 6.06
C LEU A 17 -5.65 3.04 4.94
N ALA A 18 -5.41 3.38 3.68
CA ALA A 18 -5.66 2.47 2.56
C ALA A 18 -4.57 1.38 2.53
N GLU A 19 -4.52 0.55 3.56
CA GLU A 19 -3.60 -0.57 3.71
C GLU A 19 -4.39 -1.85 3.95
N ARG A 20 -3.97 -2.94 3.30
CA ARG A 20 -4.41 -4.28 3.64
C ARG A 20 -3.47 -4.82 4.70
N VAL A 21 -4.02 -5.15 5.86
CA VAL A 21 -3.29 -5.78 6.97
C VAL A 21 -3.59 -7.27 6.99
N SER A 22 -2.56 -8.09 6.79
CA SER A 22 -2.62 -9.54 6.96
C SER A 22 -1.75 -9.97 8.14
N HIS A 23 -2.14 -11.07 8.76
CA HIS A 23 -1.37 -11.68 9.83
C HIS A 23 -1.05 -13.12 9.48
N HIS A 24 0.20 -13.50 9.66
CA HIS A 24 0.63 -14.88 9.55
C HIS A 24 1.57 -15.24 10.70
N TRP A 25 1.78 -16.54 10.86
CA TRP A 25 2.66 -17.08 11.89
C TRP A 25 3.91 -17.64 11.24
N GLU A 26 5.06 -17.17 11.71
CA GLU A 26 6.35 -17.74 11.33
C GLU A 26 7.03 -18.35 12.54
N VAL A 27 7.68 -19.49 12.33
CA VAL A 27 8.55 -20.09 13.34
C VAL A 27 9.94 -19.52 13.17
N LYS A 28 10.35 -18.64 14.09
CA LYS A 28 11.69 -18.03 14.09
C LYS A 28 12.55 -18.60 15.20
N LYS A 29 13.86 -18.60 14.98
CA LYS A 29 14.82 -18.98 16.01
C LYS A 29 14.66 -18.06 17.21
N HIS A 30 14.70 -18.63 18.41
CA HIS A 30 14.56 -17.85 19.63
C HIS A 30 15.73 -16.85 19.72
N PRO A 31 15.48 -15.55 19.93
CA PRO A 31 16.52 -14.52 19.90
C PRO A 31 17.59 -14.77 20.98
N THR A 32 17.17 -15.28 22.13
CA THR A 32 18.07 -15.80 23.18
C THR A 32 18.29 -17.30 23.01
N LYS A 33 19.52 -17.78 23.12
CA LYS A 33 19.83 -19.22 23.05
C LYS A 33 19.25 -19.95 24.27
N LYS A 34 18.08 -20.59 24.11
CA LYS A 34 17.44 -21.40 25.17
C LYS A 34 17.70 -22.88 24.96
N ARG A 35 18.02 -23.59 26.04
CA ARG A 35 18.39 -25.02 26.02
C ARG A 35 17.24 -25.95 25.56
N ARG A 36 15.98 -25.61 25.87
CA ARG A 36 14.79 -26.43 25.54
C ARG A 36 13.86 -25.85 24.44
N ARG A 37 14.03 -24.58 24.06
CA ARG A 37 13.15 -23.91 23.09
C ARG A 37 13.98 -23.08 22.12
N SER A 38 14.54 -23.74 21.12
CA SER A 38 15.34 -23.12 20.05
C SER A 38 14.49 -22.33 19.06
N TRP A 39 13.19 -22.62 18.98
CA TRP A 39 12.24 -22.02 18.05
C TRP A 39 11.05 -21.42 18.81
N ARG A 40 10.49 -20.35 18.26
CA ARG A 40 9.27 -19.72 18.78
C ARG A 40 8.33 -19.33 17.62
N PRO A 41 7.01 -19.49 17.79
CA PRO A 41 6.06 -18.87 16.89
C PRO A 41 6.09 -17.35 17.10
N VAL A 42 6.12 -16.60 16.00
CA VAL A 42 6.05 -15.14 15.98
C VAL A 42 4.89 -14.78 15.06
N ARG A 43 3.97 -13.96 15.56
CA ARG A 43 2.94 -13.34 14.74
C ARG A 43 3.56 -12.18 13.99
N ILE A 44 3.44 -12.18 12.67
CA ILE A 44 3.93 -11.12 11.81
C ILE A 44 2.73 -10.39 11.24
N GLU A 45 2.82 -9.08 11.23
CA GLU A 45 1.86 -8.20 10.60
C GLU A 45 2.46 -7.70 9.30
N GLU A 46 1.81 -8.02 8.19
CA GLU A 46 2.16 -7.52 6.87
C GLU A 46 1.17 -6.44 6.47
N ARG A 47 1.70 -5.26 6.16
CA ARG A 47 0.93 -4.12 5.67
C ARG A 47 1.26 -3.90 4.21
N THR A 48 0.26 -4.03 3.36
CA THR A 48 0.40 -3.80 1.93
C THR A 48 -0.41 -2.57 1.56
N PRO A 49 0.17 -1.54 0.91
CA PRO A 49 -0.59 -0.39 0.45
C PRO A 49 -1.61 -0.82 -0.61
N VAL A 50 -2.84 -0.33 -0.51
CA VAL A 50 -3.93 -0.67 -1.44
C VAL A 50 -4.69 0.57 -1.91
N ALA A 51 -5.55 0.36 -2.89
CA ALA A 51 -6.61 1.28 -3.27
C ALA A 51 -7.95 0.57 -3.13
N TYR A 52 -8.97 1.28 -2.66
CA TYR A 52 -10.33 0.78 -2.59
C TYR A 52 -11.31 1.81 -3.13
N GLN A 53 -12.38 1.32 -3.75
CA GLN A 53 -13.42 2.15 -4.32
C GLN A 53 -14.56 2.30 -3.32
N THR A 54 -15.06 3.52 -3.21
CA THR A 54 -16.28 3.86 -2.48
C THR A 54 -17.21 4.65 -3.41
N PRO A 55 -18.48 4.87 -3.06
CA PRO A 55 -19.36 5.74 -3.83
C PRO A 55 -18.84 7.18 -3.99
N MET A 56 -18.00 7.66 -3.08
CA MET A 56 -17.42 9.01 -3.14
C MET A 56 -16.20 9.11 -4.06
N GLY A 57 -15.56 8.00 -4.39
CA GLY A 57 -14.32 7.98 -5.17
C GLY A 57 -13.38 6.84 -4.78
N ILE A 58 -12.17 6.90 -5.35
CA ILE A 58 -11.10 5.94 -5.08
C ILE A 58 -10.22 6.50 -3.96
N PHE A 59 -10.07 5.73 -2.89
CA PHE A 59 -9.15 6.05 -1.80
C PHE A 59 -7.89 5.20 -2.00
N MET A 60 -6.75 5.86 -2.12
CA MET A 60 -5.49 5.23 -2.48
C MET A 60 -4.40 5.58 -1.47
N HIS A 61 -3.58 4.59 -1.13
CA HIS A 61 -2.42 4.82 -0.28
C HIS A 61 -1.46 5.85 -0.91
N PRO A 62 -0.86 6.78 -0.14
CA PRO A 62 0.03 7.81 -0.68
C PRO A 62 1.18 7.24 -1.54
N SER A 63 1.77 6.11 -1.13
CA SER A 63 2.86 5.47 -1.89
C SER A 63 2.40 4.92 -3.25
N LEU A 64 1.14 4.49 -3.39
CA LEU A 64 0.58 4.09 -4.69
C LEU A 64 0.23 5.31 -5.52
N LEU A 65 -0.28 6.38 -4.89
CA LEU A 65 -0.59 7.63 -5.56
C LEU A 65 0.67 8.29 -6.15
N GLU A 66 1.78 8.25 -5.44
CA GLU A 66 3.08 8.72 -5.95
C GLU A 66 3.58 7.91 -7.13
N LYS A 67 3.44 6.58 -7.08
CA LYS A 67 3.77 5.69 -8.22
C LYS A 67 2.91 6.02 -9.43
N LEU A 68 1.60 6.14 -9.23
CA LEU A 68 0.65 6.51 -10.28
C LEU A 68 0.98 7.88 -10.90
N LYS A 69 1.34 8.88 -10.07
CA LYS A 69 1.78 10.19 -10.55
C LYS A 69 3.07 10.11 -11.37
N ARG A 70 4.02 9.26 -10.96
CA ARG A 70 5.27 9.04 -11.72
C ARG A 70 5.00 8.38 -13.06
N GLU A 71 4.17 7.33 -13.09
CA GLU A 71 3.80 6.63 -14.32
C GLU A 71 3.01 7.54 -15.27
N LEU A 72 2.00 8.25 -14.77
CA LEU A 72 1.24 9.22 -15.59
C LEU A 72 2.15 10.34 -16.11
N GLY A 73 3.03 10.89 -15.26
CA GLY A 73 4.02 11.89 -15.68
C GLY A 73 4.99 11.38 -16.75
N GLN A 74 5.31 10.08 -16.75
CA GLN A 74 6.11 9.42 -17.79
C GLN A 74 5.31 9.15 -19.07
N HIS A 75 4.03 8.78 -18.96
CA HIS A 75 3.15 8.48 -20.10
C HIS A 75 2.52 9.72 -20.77
N THR A 76 2.66 10.92 -20.19
CA THR A 76 2.21 12.17 -20.83
C THR A 76 3.24 12.75 -21.81
N ILE A 77 4.38 12.08 -22.03
CA ILE A 77 5.35 12.41 -23.09
C ILE A 77 4.92 11.68 -24.37
N GLY A 78 3.82 12.13 -24.95
CA GLY A 78 3.24 11.50 -26.13
C GLY A 78 1.85 12.02 -26.49
N ALA A 79 1.55 13.29 -26.17
CA ALA A 79 0.42 13.95 -26.80
C ALA A 79 0.90 14.48 -28.15
N THR A 80 0.50 13.74 -29.19
CA THR A 80 0.59 14.08 -30.60
C THR A 80 0.16 15.54 -30.84
N THR A 81 1.04 16.31 -31.46
CA THR A 81 0.68 17.38 -32.40
C THR A 81 1.78 17.44 -33.46
#